data_AF-A0AB40CBG1-F1
#
_entry.id   AF-A0AB40CBG1-F1
#
_cell.length_a   1.000
_cell.length_b   1.000
_cell.length_c   1.000
_cell.angle_alpha   90.00
_cell.angle_beta   90.00
_cell.angle_gamma   90.00
#
_symmetry.space_group_name_H-M   'P 1'
#
loop_
_entity.id
_entity.type
_entity.pdbx_description
1 polymer ?
#
loop_
_entity_poly.entity_id
_entity_poly.type
_entity_poly.pdbx_seq_one_letter_code
_entity_poly.pdbx_strand_id
1 'polypeptide(L)'
;MKTLMSYLWMLLHQVLTCIFIKARSIMSINNGANYTLSWRFAIESNNLRSWPTVPRRCLPYIKTYMLGGQYQHDLDMVIAEMLTYMNSIILNNDGKDIWILDVDDTCISNLKYYERKNFGCDPFDRVMFKSWILEGSCPAIHSMLVFYKKLIERGFKVFLLTGRHEEQLGSITALNLLLQGYVGHERLILRSSKYKGQSAEKFKSAIRKEIEGEGYRIHGNVGDQWSDLTGESIGARTFKLPNPMYFVS
;
A
#
# COMPACT_ATOMS: atom_id res chain seq x y z
N MET A 1 -0.64 6.25 67.74
CA MET A 1 -1.03 7.29 66.74
C MET A 1 0.03 7.58 65.68
N LYS A 2 1.33 7.69 66.01
CA LYS A 2 2.38 8.03 65.02
C LYS A 2 2.59 6.98 63.91
N THR A 3 2.42 5.70 64.21
CA THR A 3 2.58 4.59 63.25
C THR A 3 1.45 4.49 62.23
N LEU A 4 0.19 4.71 62.64
CA LEU A 4 -0.95 4.63 61.70
C LEU A 4 -0.90 5.75 60.64
N MET A 5 -0.46 6.94 61.03
CA MET A 5 -0.30 8.07 60.10
C MET A 5 0.84 7.85 59.09
N SER A 6 1.94 7.17 59.49
CA SER A 6 3.04 6.88 58.55
C SER A 6 2.64 5.86 57.49
N TYR A 7 1.85 4.83 57.86
CA TYR A 7 1.33 3.85 56.90
C TYR A 7 0.35 4.49 55.91
N LEU A 8 -0.54 5.36 56.39
CA LEU A 8 -1.50 6.07 55.54
C LEU A 8 -0.79 6.99 54.53
N TRP A 9 0.27 7.68 54.97
CA TRP A 9 1.06 8.55 54.09
C TRP A 9 1.84 7.75 53.04
N MET A 10 2.41 6.61 53.42
CA MET A 10 3.13 5.73 52.49
C MET A 10 2.20 5.16 51.40
N LEU A 11 1.00 4.71 51.79
CA LEU A 11 -0.03 4.24 50.85
C LEU A 11 -0.50 5.37 49.92
N LEU A 12 -0.74 6.57 50.45
CA LEU A 12 -1.12 7.72 49.64
C LEU A 12 -0.02 8.09 48.63
N HIS A 13 1.24 8.09 49.05
CA HIS A 13 2.38 8.38 48.17
C HIS A 13 2.52 7.33 47.06
N GLN A 14 2.33 6.06 47.38
CA GLN A 14 2.40 4.96 46.41
C GLN A 14 1.25 5.03 45.39
N VAL A 15 0.02 5.31 45.84
CA VAL A 15 -1.14 5.51 44.96
C VAL A 15 -0.94 6.71 44.04
N LEU A 16 -0.49 7.86 44.57
CA LEU A 16 -0.20 9.04 43.77
C LEU A 16 0.89 8.76 42.73
N THR A 17 1.97 8.07 43.12
CA THR A 17 3.05 7.68 42.21
C THR A 17 2.54 6.78 41.07
N CYS A 18 1.70 5.78 41.37
CA CYS A 18 1.05 4.95 40.34
C CYS A 18 0.16 5.77 39.40
N ILE A 19 -0.62 6.72 39.93
CA ILE A 19 -1.47 7.61 39.12
C ILE A 19 -0.60 8.47 38.19
N PHE A 20 0.49 9.07 38.69
CA PHE A 20 1.40 9.88 37.88
C PHE A 20 2.10 9.07 36.78
N ILE A 21 2.54 7.84 37.09
CA ILE A 21 3.14 6.95 36.09
C ILE A 21 2.11 6.59 35.00
N LYS A 22 0.87 6.25 35.40
CA LYS A 22 -0.21 5.94 34.47
C LYS A 22 -0.57 7.15 33.60
N ALA A 23 -0.66 8.34 34.17
CA ALA A 23 -0.92 9.58 33.44
C ALA A 23 0.22 9.92 32.44
N ARG A 24 1.49 9.80 32.84
CA ARG A 24 2.64 9.96 31.92
C ARG A 24 2.63 8.93 30.79
N SER A 25 2.28 7.69 31.09
CA SER A 25 2.13 6.63 30.08
C SER A 25 1.02 6.98 29.09
N ILE A 26 -0.16 7.41 29.56
CA ILE A 26 -1.28 7.85 28.69
C ILE A 26 -0.88 9.06 27.84
N MET A 27 -0.22 10.07 28.42
CA MET A 27 0.27 11.24 27.67
C MET A 27 1.31 10.85 26.61
N SER A 28 2.22 9.92 26.93
CA SER A 28 3.22 9.41 25.98
C SER A 28 2.56 8.61 24.85
N ILE A 29 1.55 7.79 25.16
CA ILE A 29 0.74 7.06 24.17
C ILE A 29 -0.01 8.04 23.26
N ASN A 30 -0.65 9.06 23.81
CA ASN A 30 -1.39 10.07 23.03
C ASN A 30 -0.47 10.91 22.15
N ASN A 31 0.70 11.34 22.66
CA ASN A 31 1.70 12.03 21.84
C ASN A 31 2.28 11.13 20.74
N GLY A 32 2.46 9.84 21.03
CA GLY A 32 2.85 8.84 20.03
C GLY A 32 1.81 8.68 18.93
N ALA A 33 0.53 8.54 19.29
CA ALA A 33 -0.58 8.42 18.36
C ALA A 33 -0.75 9.67 17.48
N ASN A 34 -0.67 10.87 18.07
CA ASN A 34 -0.72 12.13 17.33
C ASN A 34 0.43 12.25 16.32
N TYR A 35 1.66 11.89 16.73
CA TYR A 35 2.78 11.86 15.80
C TYR A 35 2.56 10.88 14.66
N THR A 36 2.08 9.66 14.94
CA THR A 36 1.91 8.65 13.88
C THR A 36 0.82 9.04 12.88
N LEU A 37 -0.26 9.67 13.34
CA LEU A 37 -1.28 10.22 12.45
C LEU A 37 -0.69 11.26 11.48
N SER A 38 0.07 12.23 12.01
CA SER A 38 0.75 13.24 11.18
C SER A 38 1.80 12.62 10.24
N TRP A 39 2.56 11.62 10.73
CA TRP A 39 3.54 10.91 9.93
C TRP A 39 2.89 10.13 8.78
N ARG A 40 1.81 9.39 9.06
CA ARG A 40 1.03 8.67 8.03
C ARG A 40 0.48 9.65 6.99
N PHE A 41 -0.14 10.74 7.44
CA PHE A 41 -0.61 11.78 6.53
C PHE A 41 0.52 12.29 5.63
N ALA A 42 1.69 12.61 6.21
CA ALA A 42 2.82 13.14 5.46
C ALA A 42 3.37 12.17 4.41
N ILE A 43 3.42 10.87 4.68
CA ILE A 43 3.87 9.88 3.67
C ILE A 43 2.80 9.67 2.59
N GLU A 44 1.52 9.58 2.96
CA GLU A 44 0.43 9.36 2.01
C GLU A 44 0.23 10.56 1.10
N SER A 45 0.46 11.77 1.59
CA SER A 45 0.41 13.01 0.82
C SER A 45 1.73 13.35 0.09
N ASN A 46 2.69 12.43 0.08
CA ASN A 46 4.01 12.60 -0.56
C ASN A 46 4.88 13.77 -0.03
N ASN A 47 4.58 14.27 1.18
CA ASN A 47 5.36 15.31 1.86
C ASN A 47 6.62 14.75 2.52
N LEU A 48 6.55 13.51 3.03
CA LEU A 48 7.69 12.79 3.57
C LEU A 48 8.07 11.64 2.63
N ARG A 49 9.27 11.72 2.04
CA ARG A 49 9.76 10.79 1.01
C ARG A 49 11.01 10.05 1.48
N SER A 50 11.32 8.94 0.80
CA SER A 50 12.57 8.18 0.99
C SER A 50 12.82 7.76 2.45
N TRP A 51 11.74 7.48 3.19
CA TRP A 51 11.85 7.00 4.56
C TRP A 51 12.25 5.51 4.55
N PRO A 52 13.26 5.11 5.33
CA PRO A 52 13.85 3.77 5.22
C PRO A 52 13.02 2.68 5.92
N THR A 53 12.37 3.03 7.01
CA THR A 53 11.50 2.16 7.81
C THR A 53 10.43 3.00 8.50
N VAL A 54 9.34 2.34 8.89
CA VAL A 54 8.34 2.92 9.78
C VAL A 54 9.00 3.26 11.13
N PRO A 55 8.89 4.50 11.65
CA PRO A 55 9.47 4.84 12.95
C PRO A 55 8.97 3.88 14.03
N ARG A 56 9.85 3.33 14.88
CA ARG A 56 9.47 2.30 15.86
C ARG A 56 8.33 2.73 16.79
N ARG A 57 8.25 4.03 17.13
CA ARG A 57 7.15 4.62 17.91
C ARG A 57 5.77 4.51 17.23
N CYS A 58 5.73 4.37 15.91
CA CYS A 58 4.52 4.22 15.11
C CYS A 58 4.00 2.79 15.05
N LEU A 59 4.79 1.78 15.45
CA LEU A 59 4.44 0.36 15.34
C LEU A 59 3.04 0.03 15.89
N PRO A 60 2.66 0.42 17.12
CA PRO A 60 1.35 0.06 17.67
C PRO A 60 0.21 0.63 16.82
N TYR A 61 0.36 1.86 16.35
CA TYR A 61 -0.64 2.52 15.51
C TYR A 61 -0.70 1.88 14.11
N ILE A 62 0.44 1.66 13.43
CA ILE A 62 0.44 1.07 12.08
C ILE A 62 -0.14 -0.34 12.10
N LYS A 63 0.21 -1.16 13.10
CA LYS A 63 -0.42 -2.47 13.32
C LYS A 63 -1.94 -2.33 13.46
N THR A 64 -2.40 -1.39 14.28
CA THR A 64 -3.84 -1.15 14.49
C THR A 64 -4.52 -0.63 13.22
N TYR A 65 -3.87 0.22 12.46
CA TYR A 65 -4.38 0.75 11.20
C TYR A 65 -4.57 -0.36 10.15
N MET A 66 -3.54 -1.20 9.95
CA MET A 66 -3.57 -2.29 8.96
C MET A 66 -4.54 -3.41 9.34
N LEU A 67 -4.66 -3.74 10.62
CA LEU A 67 -5.47 -4.87 11.08
C LEU A 67 -6.84 -4.49 11.67
N GLY A 68 -7.01 -3.24 12.09
CA GLY A 68 -8.17 -2.77 12.86
C GLY A 68 -9.28 -2.13 12.02
N GLY A 69 -9.26 -2.31 10.70
CA GLY A 69 -10.34 -1.91 9.79
C GLY A 69 -10.18 -0.53 9.14
N GLN A 70 -9.45 0.41 9.74
CA GLN A 70 -9.26 1.74 9.14
C GLN A 70 -8.60 1.68 7.75
N TYR A 71 -7.62 0.79 7.55
CA TYR A 71 -7.05 0.54 6.22
C TYR A 71 -8.11 0.17 5.19
N GLN A 72 -9.06 -0.70 5.55
CA GLN A 72 -10.14 -1.10 4.65
C GLN A 72 -11.11 0.06 4.37
N HIS A 73 -11.43 0.88 5.38
CA HIS A 73 -12.27 2.07 5.18
C HIS A 73 -11.62 3.08 4.23
N ASP A 74 -10.33 3.36 4.39
CA ASP A 74 -9.58 4.27 3.52
C ASP A 74 -9.52 3.70 2.08
N LEU A 75 -9.29 2.39 1.95
CA LEU A 75 -9.29 1.68 0.68
C LEU A 75 -10.66 1.74 -0.04
N ASP A 76 -11.74 1.47 0.68
CA ASP A 76 -13.10 1.46 0.14
C ASP A 76 -13.54 2.86 -0.31
N MET A 77 -13.08 3.91 0.38
CA MET A 77 -13.32 5.29 -0.03
C MET A 77 -12.69 5.60 -1.39
N VAL A 78 -11.43 5.20 -1.59
CA VAL A 78 -10.75 5.40 -2.89
C VAL A 78 -11.42 4.57 -3.99
N ILE A 79 -11.82 3.33 -3.70
CA ILE A 79 -12.49 2.46 -4.68
C ILE A 79 -13.88 2.98 -5.05
N ALA A 80 -14.63 3.56 -4.13
CA ALA A 80 -15.91 4.20 -4.42
C ALA A 80 -15.74 5.38 -5.41
N GLU A 81 -14.69 6.18 -5.22
CA GLU A 81 -14.31 7.25 -6.16
C GLU A 81 -13.91 6.70 -7.54
N MET A 82 -13.13 5.61 -7.56
CA MET A 82 -12.73 4.93 -8.80
C MET A 82 -13.94 4.38 -9.56
N LEU A 83 -14.91 3.77 -8.87
CA LEU A 83 -16.15 3.26 -9.47
C LEU A 83 -16.99 4.40 -10.07
N THR A 84 -17.12 5.51 -9.35
CA THR A 84 -17.84 6.69 -9.82
C THR A 84 -17.20 7.25 -11.09
N TYR A 85 -15.87 7.39 -11.08
CA TYR A 85 -15.12 7.86 -12.25
C TYR A 85 -15.22 6.89 -13.43
N MET A 86 -15.01 5.59 -13.19
CA MET A 86 -15.15 4.53 -14.19
C MET A 86 -16.51 4.61 -14.89
N ASN A 87 -17.59 4.81 -14.13
CA ASN A 87 -18.95 4.90 -14.67
C ASN A 87 -19.23 6.15 -15.49
N SER A 88 -18.47 7.24 -15.29
CA SER A 88 -18.61 8.46 -16.09
C SER A 88 -17.94 8.40 -17.48
N ILE A 89 -17.05 7.42 -17.72
CA ILE A 89 -16.30 7.32 -18.97
C ILE A 89 -17.18 6.71 -20.06
N ILE A 90 -17.11 7.23 -21.28
CA ILE A 90 -17.73 6.58 -22.46
C ILE A 90 -16.61 5.89 -23.24
N LEU A 91 -16.75 4.59 -23.50
CA LEU A 91 -15.76 3.83 -24.27
C LEU A 91 -15.90 4.10 -25.75
N ASN A 92 -14.78 4.17 -26.46
CA ASN A 92 -14.76 4.32 -27.91
C ASN A 92 -14.97 2.98 -28.64
N ASN A 93 -14.93 1.85 -27.91
CA ASN A 93 -15.12 0.48 -28.43
C ASN A 93 -14.11 0.06 -29.53
N ASP A 94 -12.97 0.74 -29.62
CA ASP A 94 -11.83 0.41 -30.50
C ASP A 94 -10.79 -0.50 -29.81
N GLY A 95 -11.07 -0.93 -28.57
CA GLY A 95 -10.17 -1.75 -27.75
C GLY A 95 -8.97 -1.00 -27.17
N LYS A 96 -8.95 0.34 -27.23
CA LYS A 96 -7.82 1.16 -26.77
C LYS A 96 -8.05 1.89 -25.45
N ASP A 97 -9.23 1.77 -24.84
CA ASP A 97 -9.53 2.35 -23.52
C ASP A 97 -9.04 1.43 -22.41
N ILE A 98 -8.08 1.90 -21.61
CA ILE A 98 -7.40 1.06 -20.62
C ILE A 98 -7.38 1.64 -19.21
N TRP A 99 -7.19 0.74 -18.25
CA TRP A 99 -6.75 1.03 -16.89
C TRP A 99 -5.42 0.34 -16.60
N ILE A 100 -4.54 1.03 -15.87
CA ILE A 100 -3.28 0.48 -15.38
C ILE A 100 -3.39 0.29 -13.88
N LEU A 101 -3.06 -0.91 -13.40
CA LEU A 101 -3.03 -1.24 -11.98
C LEU A 101 -1.64 -1.73 -11.60
N ASP A 102 -1.08 -1.23 -10.50
CA ASP A 102 0.02 -1.90 -9.82
C ASP A 102 -0.43 -3.26 -9.23
N VAL A 103 0.52 -4.12 -8.90
CA VAL A 103 0.28 -5.47 -8.36
C VAL A 103 0.47 -5.55 -6.85
N ASP A 104 1.59 -5.08 -6.31
CA ASP A 104 2.01 -5.36 -4.92
C ASP A 104 1.36 -4.37 -3.95
N ASP A 105 0.55 -4.85 -3.01
CA ASP A 105 -0.32 -4.05 -2.14
C ASP A 105 -1.31 -3.11 -2.90
N THR A 106 -1.51 -3.40 -4.19
CA THR A 106 -2.59 -2.83 -5.02
C THR A 106 -3.58 -3.91 -5.45
N CYS A 107 -3.12 -4.99 -6.11
CA CYS A 107 -3.96 -6.14 -6.46
C CYS A 107 -3.86 -7.27 -5.43
N ILE A 108 -2.64 -7.59 -5.01
CA ILE A 108 -2.36 -8.68 -4.05
C ILE A 108 -1.55 -8.14 -2.89
N SER A 109 -1.83 -8.58 -1.67
CA SER A 109 -1.23 -7.99 -0.48
C SER A 109 0.03 -8.71 0.00
N ASN A 110 1.02 -7.92 0.43
CA ASN A 110 2.21 -8.39 1.15
C ASN A 110 2.06 -8.23 2.68
N LEU A 111 0.87 -7.93 3.19
CA LEU A 111 0.62 -7.71 4.62
C LEU A 111 1.19 -8.84 5.51
N LYS A 112 1.01 -10.10 5.13
CA LYS A 112 1.55 -11.26 5.88
C LYS A 112 3.08 -11.28 5.95
N TYR A 113 3.77 -10.80 4.91
CA TYR A 113 5.22 -10.61 4.97
C TYR A 113 5.58 -9.48 5.93
N TYR A 114 4.87 -8.35 5.84
CA TYR A 114 5.13 -7.19 6.69
C TYR A 114 4.75 -7.39 8.15
N GLU A 115 3.82 -8.26 8.49
CA GLU A 115 3.58 -8.71 9.88
C GLU A 115 4.86 -9.27 10.52
N ARG A 116 5.66 -10.03 9.76
CA ARG A 116 6.96 -10.58 10.20
C ARG A 116 8.09 -9.55 10.20
N LYS A 117 7.87 -8.37 9.61
CA LYS A 117 8.80 -7.22 9.57
C LYS A 117 8.31 -6.04 10.42
N ASN A 118 7.50 -6.33 11.45
CA ASN A 118 6.91 -5.32 12.34
C ASN A 118 6.24 -4.19 11.55
N PHE A 119 5.42 -4.54 10.55
CA PHE A 119 4.71 -3.61 9.67
C PHE A 119 5.60 -2.54 9.04
N GLY A 120 6.84 -2.88 8.70
CA GLY A 120 7.80 -1.98 8.08
C GLY A 120 8.76 -1.28 9.04
N CYS A 121 8.69 -1.55 10.35
CA CYS A 121 9.68 -1.04 11.31
C CYS A 121 11.05 -1.72 11.15
N ASP A 122 11.08 -2.95 10.64
CA ASP A 122 12.31 -3.67 10.39
C ASP A 122 12.80 -3.39 8.96
N PRO A 123 14.13 -3.31 8.72
CA PRO A 123 14.67 -3.06 7.38
C PRO A 123 14.20 -4.08 6.34
N PHE A 124 14.02 -3.61 5.11
CA PHE A 124 13.67 -4.44 3.98
C PHE A 124 14.76 -5.49 3.70
N ASP A 125 14.33 -6.74 3.59
CA ASP A 125 15.20 -7.88 3.31
C ASP A 125 14.84 -8.46 1.93
N ARG A 126 15.68 -8.17 0.95
CA ARG A 126 15.45 -8.56 -0.44
C ARG A 126 15.39 -10.08 -0.63
N VAL A 127 16.17 -10.84 0.14
CA VAL A 127 16.25 -12.30 -0.01
C VAL A 127 15.00 -12.94 0.58
N MET A 128 14.60 -12.51 1.77
CA MET A 128 13.35 -12.96 2.41
C MET A 128 12.13 -12.55 1.60
N PHE A 129 12.08 -11.30 1.11
CA PHE A 129 10.95 -10.84 0.30
C PHE A 129 10.85 -11.62 -1.01
N LYS A 130 11.98 -11.88 -1.69
CA LYS A 130 11.98 -12.73 -2.88
C LYS A 130 11.45 -14.14 -2.57
N SER A 131 11.88 -14.72 -1.45
CA SER A 131 11.41 -16.04 -1.01
C SER A 131 9.90 -16.04 -0.74
N TRP A 132 9.39 -15.00 -0.08
CA TRP A 132 7.95 -14.79 0.13
C TRP A 132 7.16 -14.73 -1.19
N ILE A 133 7.63 -13.96 -2.18
CA ILE A 133 6.96 -13.90 -3.48
C ILE A 133 6.97 -15.27 -4.19
N LEU A 134 8.05 -16.03 -4.07
CA LEU A 134 8.16 -17.36 -4.68
C LEU A 134 7.20 -18.39 -4.07
N GLU A 135 6.62 -18.14 -2.89
CA GLU A 135 5.53 -18.96 -2.36
C GLU A 135 4.24 -18.85 -3.21
N GLY A 136 4.07 -17.77 -3.98
CA GLY A 136 2.93 -17.60 -4.88
C GLY A 136 1.56 -17.51 -4.19
N SER A 137 1.56 -17.09 -2.91
CA SER A 137 0.40 -17.16 -2.02
C SER A 137 -0.09 -15.79 -1.51
N CYS A 138 0.34 -14.69 -2.13
CA CYS A 138 -0.11 -13.35 -1.78
C CYS A 138 -1.63 -13.24 -2.02
N PRO A 139 -2.44 -12.94 -1.00
CA PRO A 139 -3.90 -12.90 -1.16
C PRO A 139 -4.35 -11.68 -1.96
N ALA A 140 -5.44 -11.79 -2.71
CA ALA A 140 -6.09 -10.63 -3.32
C ALA A 140 -6.54 -9.62 -2.27
N ILE A 141 -6.38 -8.34 -2.61
CA ILE A 141 -7.09 -7.25 -1.95
C ILE A 141 -8.51 -7.26 -2.49
N HIS A 142 -9.45 -7.74 -1.67
CA HIS A 142 -10.78 -8.12 -2.14
C HIS A 142 -11.53 -7.00 -2.88
N SER A 143 -11.54 -5.79 -2.32
CA SER A 143 -12.23 -4.64 -2.92
C SER A 143 -11.62 -4.24 -4.27
N MET A 144 -10.30 -4.36 -4.43
CA MET A 144 -9.61 -4.14 -5.71
C MET A 144 -9.90 -5.24 -6.73
N LEU A 145 -10.03 -6.50 -6.31
CA LEU A 145 -10.45 -7.60 -7.20
C LEU A 145 -11.88 -7.38 -7.71
N VAL A 146 -12.79 -6.89 -6.86
CA VAL A 146 -14.17 -6.56 -7.26
C VAL A 146 -14.16 -5.40 -8.27
N PHE A 147 -13.36 -4.36 -8.03
CA PHE A 147 -13.19 -3.26 -8.98
C PHE A 147 -12.62 -3.73 -10.32
N TYR A 148 -11.58 -4.57 -10.30
CA TYR A 148 -10.98 -5.16 -11.49
C TYR A 148 -12.01 -5.92 -12.33
N LYS A 149 -12.84 -6.76 -11.70
CA LYS A 149 -13.90 -7.50 -12.42
C LYS A 149 -14.88 -6.55 -13.10
N LYS A 150 -15.27 -5.46 -12.43
CA LYS A 150 -16.14 -4.42 -13.02
C LYS A 150 -15.49 -3.71 -14.21
N LEU A 151 -14.17 -3.48 -14.19
CA LEU A 151 -13.46 -2.93 -15.35
C LEU A 151 -13.58 -3.87 -16.56
N ILE A 152 -13.35 -5.17 -16.36
CA ILE A 152 -13.45 -6.19 -17.41
C ILE A 152 -14.89 -6.29 -17.92
N GLU A 153 -15.88 -6.37 -17.03
CA GLU A 153 -17.31 -6.41 -17.37
C GLU A 153 -17.76 -5.20 -18.20
N ARG A 154 -17.19 -4.02 -17.92
CA ARG A 154 -17.51 -2.79 -18.66
C ARG A 154 -16.79 -2.69 -20.01
N GLY A 155 -15.86 -3.59 -20.31
CA GLY A 155 -15.12 -3.63 -21.59
C GLY A 155 -13.81 -2.84 -21.61
N PHE A 156 -13.32 -2.35 -20.46
CA PHE A 156 -11.96 -1.78 -20.40
C PHE A 156 -10.91 -2.88 -20.59
N LYS A 157 -9.80 -2.55 -21.25
CA LYS A 157 -8.59 -3.37 -21.13
C LYS A 157 -7.87 -3.04 -19.83
N VAL A 158 -7.34 -4.04 -19.15
CA VAL A 158 -6.58 -3.84 -17.92
C VAL A 158 -5.15 -4.30 -18.09
N PHE A 159 -4.22 -3.40 -17.79
CA PHE A 159 -2.79 -3.65 -17.83
C PHE A 159 -2.29 -3.69 -16.40
N LEU A 160 -1.65 -4.78 -16.02
CA LEU A 160 -1.01 -4.93 -14.72
C LEU A 160 0.47 -4.57 -14.86
N LEU A 161 0.95 -3.59 -14.10
CA LEU A 161 2.31 -3.05 -14.21
C LEU A 161 3.03 -3.10 -12.86
N THR A 162 3.98 -4.01 -12.71
CA THR A 162 4.66 -4.27 -11.42
C THR A 162 6.17 -4.06 -11.47
N GLY A 163 6.73 -3.63 -10.34
CA GLY A 163 8.17 -3.54 -10.13
C GLY A 163 8.88 -4.89 -9.98
N ARG A 164 8.15 -6.01 -9.87
CA ARG A 164 8.75 -7.36 -9.81
C ARG A 164 9.60 -7.65 -11.04
N HIS A 165 10.72 -8.33 -10.84
CA HIS A 165 11.63 -8.68 -11.93
C HIS A 165 11.10 -9.84 -12.76
N GLU A 166 11.00 -9.65 -14.07
CA GLU A 166 10.42 -10.61 -15.01
C GLU A 166 11.12 -11.97 -14.98
N GLU A 167 12.43 -11.96 -15.19
CA GLU A 167 13.27 -13.18 -15.27
C GLU A 167 13.18 -14.05 -14.01
N GLN A 168 12.91 -13.45 -12.85
CA GLN A 168 12.95 -14.14 -11.57
C GLN A 168 11.57 -14.46 -11.01
N LEU A 169 10.56 -13.65 -11.33
CA LEU A 169 9.26 -13.65 -10.64
C LEU A 169 8.07 -13.68 -11.61
N GLY A 170 8.28 -13.70 -12.93
CA GLY A 170 7.21 -13.67 -13.93
C GLY A 170 6.19 -14.79 -13.77
N SER A 171 6.63 -16.04 -13.89
CA SER A 171 5.73 -17.20 -13.85
C SER A 171 4.96 -17.29 -12.53
N ILE A 172 5.62 -17.05 -11.38
CA ILE A 172 4.97 -17.13 -10.08
C ILE A 172 4.00 -15.97 -9.84
N THR A 173 4.31 -14.77 -10.34
CA THR A 173 3.41 -13.61 -10.25
C THR A 173 2.14 -13.83 -11.08
N ALA A 174 2.29 -14.32 -12.31
CA ALA A 174 1.16 -14.67 -13.17
C ALA A 174 0.27 -15.76 -12.53
N LEU A 175 0.89 -16.83 -12.00
CA LEU A 175 0.17 -17.91 -11.31
C LEU A 175 -0.57 -17.40 -10.07
N ASN A 176 0.08 -16.59 -9.23
CA ASN A 176 -0.55 -16.04 -8.05
C ASN A 176 -1.75 -15.17 -8.43
N LEU A 177 -1.63 -14.26 -9.41
CA LEU A 177 -2.73 -13.42 -9.87
C LEU A 177 -3.90 -14.25 -10.39
N LEU A 178 -3.62 -15.27 -11.21
CA LEU A 178 -4.61 -16.21 -11.71
C LEU A 178 -5.37 -16.91 -10.57
N LEU A 179 -4.65 -17.47 -9.60
CA LEU A 179 -5.24 -18.15 -8.45
C LEU A 179 -6.04 -17.22 -7.53
N GLN A 180 -5.69 -15.94 -7.48
CA GLN A 180 -6.44 -14.92 -6.74
C GLN A 180 -7.62 -14.32 -7.55
N GLY A 181 -7.85 -14.80 -8.78
CA GLY A 181 -9.02 -14.44 -9.59
C GLY A 181 -8.84 -13.25 -10.52
N TYR A 182 -7.62 -12.76 -10.74
CA TYR A 182 -7.31 -11.70 -11.71
C TYR A 182 -7.21 -12.26 -13.14
N VAL A 183 -8.34 -12.70 -13.67
CA VAL A 183 -8.48 -13.30 -15.00
C VAL A 183 -8.95 -12.27 -16.02
N GLY A 184 -8.36 -12.28 -17.22
CA GLY A 184 -8.79 -11.45 -18.35
C GLY A 184 -8.06 -10.12 -18.53
N HIS A 185 -6.92 -9.92 -17.85
CA HIS A 185 -6.06 -8.76 -18.08
C HIS A 185 -5.43 -8.86 -19.47
N GLU A 186 -5.25 -7.73 -20.13
CA GLU A 186 -4.71 -7.67 -21.49
C GLU A 186 -3.19 -7.87 -21.48
N ARG A 187 -2.51 -7.28 -20.49
CA ARG A 187 -1.06 -7.42 -20.31
C ARG A 187 -0.69 -7.50 -18.83
N LEU A 188 0.27 -8.35 -18.53
CA LEU A 188 1.03 -8.34 -17.28
C LEU A 188 2.47 -7.94 -17.63
N ILE A 189 2.88 -6.76 -17.18
CA ILE A 189 4.17 -6.14 -17.50
C ILE A 189 5.03 -6.11 -16.24
N LEU A 190 6.13 -6.85 -16.28
CA LEU A 190 7.12 -6.91 -15.22
C LEU A 190 8.37 -6.13 -15.61
N ARG A 191 9.22 -5.85 -14.62
CA ARG A 191 10.49 -5.18 -14.84
C ARG A 191 11.50 -6.13 -15.48
N SER A 192 11.74 -5.95 -16.78
CA SER A 192 12.78 -6.66 -17.51
C SER A 192 14.19 -6.17 -17.17
N SER A 193 15.22 -6.90 -17.62
CA SER A 193 16.62 -6.55 -17.40
C SER A 193 17.04 -5.20 -18.03
N LYS A 194 16.33 -4.72 -19.06
CA LYS A 194 16.50 -3.37 -19.66
C LYS A 194 16.40 -2.25 -18.62
N TYR A 195 15.59 -2.44 -17.59
CA TYR A 195 15.32 -1.44 -16.54
C TYR A 195 16.06 -1.74 -15.23
N LYS A 196 17.04 -2.65 -15.25
CA LYS A 196 17.84 -2.97 -14.07
C LYS A 196 18.58 -1.72 -13.57
N GLY A 197 18.50 -1.46 -12.27
CA GLY A 197 19.12 -0.29 -11.64
C GLY A 197 18.34 1.02 -11.78
N GLN A 198 17.25 1.03 -12.55
CA GLN A 198 16.35 2.19 -12.61
C GLN A 198 15.37 2.19 -11.45
N SER A 199 14.92 3.39 -11.05
CA SER A 199 13.87 3.56 -10.05
C SER A 199 12.55 3.00 -10.56
N ALA A 200 11.62 2.70 -9.64
CA ALA A 200 10.30 2.24 -10.04
C ALA A 200 9.55 3.30 -10.86
N GLU A 201 9.66 4.57 -10.48
CA GLU A 201 9.08 5.68 -11.22
C GLU A 201 9.58 5.72 -12.66
N LYS A 202 10.90 5.68 -12.89
CA LYS A 202 11.48 5.74 -14.25
C LYS A 202 11.04 4.57 -15.12
N PHE A 203 11.08 3.36 -14.57
CA PHE A 203 10.60 2.17 -15.27
C PHE A 203 9.12 2.29 -15.63
N LYS A 204 8.25 2.58 -14.66
CA LYS A 204 6.80 2.63 -14.90
C LYS A 204 6.42 3.79 -15.82
N SER A 205 7.05 4.96 -15.67
CA SER A 205 6.90 6.09 -16.58
C SER A 205 7.24 5.74 -18.02
N ALA A 206 8.35 5.04 -18.24
CA ALA A 206 8.74 4.61 -19.59
C ALA A 206 7.71 3.65 -20.19
N ILE A 207 7.24 2.66 -19.42
CA ILE A 207 6.22 1.71 -19.89
C ILE A 207 4.90 2.42 -20.22
N ARG A 208 4.42 3.34 -19.38
CA ARG A 208 3.18 4.08 -19.69
C ARG A 208 3.30 4.92 -20.95
N LYS A 209 4.47 5.52 -21.18
CA LYS A 209 4.76 6.27 -22.42
C LYS A 209 4.77 5.37 -23.65
N GLU A 210 5.35 4.17 -23.55
CA GLU A 210 5.29 3.16 -24.61
C GLU A 210 3.83 2.77 -24.90
N ILE A 211 3.02 2.54 -23.86
CA ILE A 211 1.59 2.21 -23.98
C ILE A 211 0.78 3.31 -24.69
N GLU A 212 0.95 4.59 -24.30
CA GLU A 212 0.30 5.70 -25.02
C GLU A 212 0.80 5.82 -26.46
N GLY A 213 2.09 5.58 -26.71
CA GLY A 213 2.67 5.55 -28.05
C GLY A 213 2.09 4.46 -28.95
N GLU A 214 1.60 3.36 -28.37
CA GLU A 214 0.83 2.31 -29.07
C GLU A 214 -0.65 2.70 -29.35
N GLY A 215 -1.05 3.93 -28.99
CA GLY A 215 -2.38 4.48 -29.21
C GLY A 215 -3.42 4.11 -28.14
N TYR A 216 -3.00 3.54 -27.00
CA TYR A 216 -3.90 3.31 -25.88
C TYR A 216 -4.21 4.61 -25.13
N ARG A 217 -5.42 4.69 -24.58
CA ARG A 217 -5.90 5.79 -23.73
C ARG A 217 -5.99 5.31 -22.30
N ILE A 218 -5.07 5.80 -21.47
CA ILE A 218 -5.03 5.47 -20.05
C ILE A 218 -6.07 6.33 -19.33
N HIS A 219 -7.22 5.75 -18.99
CA HIS A 219 -8.26 6.46 -18.25
C HIS A 219 -7.91 6.56 -16.76
N GLY A 220 -7.51 5.43 -16.16
CA GLY A 220 -7.16 5.36 -14.76
C GLY A 220 -5.84 4.65 -14.53
N ASN A 221 -5.06 5.19 -13.59
CA ASN A 221 -3.81 4.61 -13.11
C ASN A 221 -3.87 4.48 -11.59
N VAL A 222 -3.68 3.27 -11.08
CA VAL A 222 -3.90 2.93 -9.66
C VAL A 222 -2.65 2.28 -9.09
N GLY A 223 -2.23 2.74 -7.92
CA GLY A 223 -1.10 2.17 -7.21
C GLY A 223 -1.06 2.57 -5.75
N ASP A 224 -0.36 1.80 -4.94
CA ASP A 224 -0.14 2.05 -3.52
C ASP A 224 1.11 2.92 -3.27
N GLN A 225 1.91 3.20 -4.30
CA GLN A 225 3.09 4.05 -4.22
C GLN A 225 2.97 5.26 -5.14
N TRP A 226 3.56 6.38 -4.73
CA TRP A 226 3.62 7.56 -5.60
C TRP A 226 4.44 7.30 -6.87
N SER A 227 5.44 6.41 -6.83
CA SER A 227 6.21 5.97 -8.01
C SER A 227 5.35 5.33 -9.11
N ASP A 228 4.13 4.89 -8.78
CA ASP A 228 3.20 4.32 -9.76
C ASP A 228 2.42 5.41 -10.51
N LEU A 229 2.33 6.60 -9.91
CA LEU A 229 1.40 7.67 -10.26
C LEU A 229 2.10 8.98 -10.66
N THR A 230 3.43 9.02 -10.62
CA THR A 230 4.26 10.16 -11.04
C THR A 230 5.07 9.84 -12.30
N GLY A 231 5.64 10.87 -12.93
CA GLY A 231 6.38 10.78 -14.19
C GLY A 231 5.52 11.19 -15.39
N GLU A 232 5.83 10.63 -16.56
CA GLU A 232 5.09 10.85 -17.80
C GLU A 232 3.90 9.87 -17.93
N SER A 233 2.95 10.21 -18.79
CA SER A 233 1.87 9.31 -19.22
C SER A 233 1.07 8.70 -18.06
N ILE A 234 0.76 9.51 -17.05
CA ILE A 234 0.10 9.02 -15.81
C ILE A 234 -1.39 8.67 -16.02
N GLY A 235 -1.93 8.93 -17.21
CA GLY A 235 -3.34 8.76 -17.54
C GLY A 235 -4.21 9.96 -17.15
N ALA A 236 -5.50 9.86 -17.47
CA ALA A 236 -6.47 10.93 -17.25
C ALA A 236 -6.77 11.18 -15.75
N ARG A 237 -6.74 10.13 -14.92
CA ARG A 237 -6.84 10.25 -13.45
C ARG A 237 -5.99 9.21 -12.74
N THR A 238 -5.34 9.63 -11.65
CA THR A 238 -4.57 8.75 -10.77
C THR A 238 -5.32 8.48 -9.47
N PHE A 239 -5.12 7.30 -8.89
CA PHE A 239 -5.71 6.90 -7.62
C PHE A 239 -4.65 6.24 -6.73
N LYS A 240 -4.36 6.89 -5.60
CA LYS A 240 -3.40 6.42 -4.59
C LYS A 240 -4.11 5.57 -3.55
N LEU A 241 -3.74 4.29 -3.47
CA LEU A 241 -4.18 3.41 -2.37
C LEU A 241 -3.26 3.62 -1.16
N PRO A 242 -3.75 3.51 0.08
CA PRO A 242 -2.91 3.70 1.26
C PRO A 242 -1.88 2.57 1.38
N ASN A 243 -0.64 2.90 1.73
CA ASN A 243 0.35 1.92 2.14
C ASN A 243 1.41 2.54 3.06
N PRO A 244 1.26 2.38 4.39
CA PRO A 244 2.20 2.93 5.34
C PRO A 244 3.33 1.96 5.70
N MET A 245 3.41 0.78 5.09
CA MET A 245 4.36 -0.28 5.48
C MET A 245 5.73 -0.12 4.83
N TYR A 246 5.80 0.46 3.63
CA TYR A 246 7.06 0.72 2.94
C TYR A 246 6.96 1.86 1.93
N PHE A 247 8.12 2.30 1.45
CA PHE A 247 8.26 3.32 0.42
C PHE A 247 9.03 2.77 -0.79
N VAL A 248 8.56 3.08 -1.99
CA VAL A 248 9.23 2.79 -3.26
C VAL A 248 9.34 4.08 -4.09
N SER A 249 10.50 4.24 -4.74
CA SER A 249 10.80 5.32 -5.69
C SER A 249 11.28 4.77 -7.03
#